data_AF-E3MSF9-F1
#
_entry.id   AF-E3MSF9-F1
#
_cell.length_a   1.000
_cell.length_b   1.000
_cell.length_c   1.000
_cell.angle_alpha   90.00
_cell.angle_beta   90.00
_cell.angle_gamma   90.00
#
_symmetry.space_group_name_H-M   'P 1'
#
loop_
_entity.id
_entity.type
_entity.pdbx_description
1 polymer ?
#
loop_
_entity_poly.entity_id
_entity_poly.type
_entity_poly.pdbx_seq_one_letter_code
_entity_poly.pdbx_strand_id
1 'polypeptide(L)'
;MDELFYLTIKQQHQRYTFGLVSQRFTTLRNTCQQNGDALNSIKNGFEVLGDKEIKEKLKPDLQKFDILMKSEQEKLHEFDKMIEMYQAITNALENDGLHLWRMDIQRNVDVLSRQLAKSKCDYYQLMDSLYDGISYNSNLTQKLYTFKRSFILSTGSSISFPFLKLPLVVRDHVFRMMSFIDLIQVSRCSKKTRFQIHATSFPNILGLDLIFRKRQNIFTPEWFEYKLRLKLKNDSNFDIIVSDRHQQDGSSRSFDDSRLGGRRVEIQELKKSIDIVCESGPFSFAMYLVDFLLDVLRMKINSVYFDLMTMNPSELHSFFGWKSSNQIKHLMFDYGTIRSETLSQIITELPHLKSLSFSCGLEFADLVNPLNIDGFVRMFDGRWITSDALINIHCQEMLIYFNKLTCTDINLFIKNWMNSNDTKLRVFQIAASFGNYQEKLFRGLEDSLRPWDKSKRGPLFETQAYALDCQNGLDIERSDGLIATLCVDESVFSFVVWHDRFPQVTKQLPSVEESLRVQFLTAFLRSPEWYQAMKN
;
A
#
# COMPACT_ATOMS: atom_id res chain seq x y z
N MET A 1 27.94 -19.75 -6.32
CA MET A 1 26.49 -19.52 -6.45
C MET A 1 26.19 -18.01 -6.46
N ASP A 2 26.96 -17.24 -5.68
CA ASP A 2 26.85 -15.77 -5.51
C ASP A 2 26.97 -14.96 -6.80
N GLU A 3 27.91 -15.28 -7.70
CA GLU A 3 28.10 -14.50 -8.94
C GLU A 3 26.97 -14.69 -9.95
N LEU A 4 26.50 -15.93 -10.14
CA LEU A 4 25.34 -16.21 -10.98
C LEU A 4 24.09 -15.52 -10.44
N PHE A 5 23.88 -15.56 -9.13
CA PHE A 5 22.76 -14.90 -8.46
C PHE A 5 22.81 -13.38 -8.63
N TYR A 6 23.98 -12.77 -8.40
CA TYR A 6 24.21 -11.34 -8.63
C TYR A 6 23.96 -10.92 -10.08
N LEU A 7 24.48 -11.67 -11.06
CA LEU A 7 24.29 -11.40 -12.48
C LEU A 7 22.81 -11.57 -12.89
N THR A 8 22.11 -12.54 -12.31
CA THR A 8 20.67 -12.76 -12.53
C THR A 8 19.84 -11.60 -11.97
N ILE A 9 20.14 -11.12 -10.75
CA ILE A 9 19.49 -9.93 -10.18
C ILE A 9 19.74 -8.71 -11.07
N LYS A 10 20.99 -8.51 -11.50
CA LYS A 10 21.36 -7.38 -12.37
C LYS A 10 20.63 -7.44 -13.72
N GLN A 11 20.44 -8.63 -14.27
CA GLN A 11 19.65 -8.86 -15.49
C GLN A 11 18.16 -8.53 -15.26
N GLN A 12 17.55 -9.04 -14.18
CA GLN A 12 16.15 -8.75 -13.85
C GLN A 12 15.92 -7.26 -13.61
N HIS A 13 16.86 -6.60 -12.93
CA HIS A 13 16.86 -5.15 -12.75
C HIS A 13 16.90 -4.41 -14.10
N GLN A 14 17.81 -4.77 -15.02
CA GLN A 14 17.85 -4.16 -16.35
C GLN A 14 16.54 -4.34 -17.14
N ARG A 15 15.95 -5.54 -17.11
CA ARG A 15 14.67 -5.82 -17.76
C ARG A 15 13.54 -4.97 -17.20
N TYR A 16 13.47 -4.87 -15.87
CA TYR A 16 12.48 -4.04 -15.18
C TYR A 16 12.67 -2.55 -15.52
N THR A 17 13.91 -2.07 -15.48
CA THR A 17 14.26 -0.69 -15.83
C THR A 17 13.92 -0.37 -17.28
N PHE A 18 14.18 -1.28 -18.23
CA PHE A 18 13.75 -1.09 -19.62
C PHE A 18 12.22 -1.00 -19.76
N GLY A 19 11.47 -1.83 -19.04
CA GLY A 19 10.01 -1.74 -18.98
C GLY A 19 9.52 -0.38 -18.50
N LEU A 20 10.16 0.18 -17.46
CA LEU A 20 9.88 1.53 -16.97
C LEU A 20 10.24 2.62 -17.98
N VAL A 21 11.43 2.55 -18.59
CA VAL A 21 11.89 3.48 -19.64
C VAL A 21 10.88 3.50 -20.79
N SER A 22 10.45 2.34 -21.28
CA SER A 22 9.48 2.21 -22.37
C SER A 22 8.11 2.81 -22.01
N GLN A 23 7.63 2.58 -20.79
CA GLN A 23 6.40 3.18 -20.29
C GLN A 23 6.48 4.70 -20.18
N ARG A 24 7.61 5.23 -19.68
CA ARG A 24 7.85 6.68 -19.56
C ARG A 24 7.99 7.34 -20.92
N PHE A 25 8.69 6.71 -21.85
CA PHE A 25 8.78 7.20 -23.21
C PHE A 25 7.42 7.24 -23.91
N THR A 26 6.58 6.22 -23.72
CA THR A 26 5.19 6.22 -24.18
C THR A 26 4.41 7.40 -23.59
N THR A 27 4.63 7.71 -22.31
CA THR A 27 4.01 8.87 -21.65
C THR A 27 4.47 10.18 -22.30
N LEU A 28 5.77 10.35 -22.54
CA LEU A 28 6.33 11.54 -23.22
C LEU A 28 5.72 11.70 -24.62
N ARG A 29 5.70 10.64 -25.43
CA ARG A 29 5.11 10.63 -26.77
C ARG A 29 3.64 11.08 -26.74
N ASN A 30 2.85 10.55 -25.81
CA ASN A 30 1.45 10.94 -25.65
C ASN A 30 1.30 12.41 -25.25
N THR A 31 2.13 12.92 -24.33
CA THR A 31 2.10 14.34 -23.94
C THR A 31 2.49 15.27 -25.09
N CYS A 32 3.53 14.91 -25.87
CA CYS A 32 3.91 15.66 -27.07
C CYS A 32 2.79 15.70 -28.11
N GLN A 33 2.10 14.56 -28.32
CA GLN A 33 0.93 14.51 -29.20
C GLN A 33 -0.20 15.41 -28.69
N GLN A 34 -0.53 15.35 -27.40
CA GLN A 34 -1.54 16.21 -26.79
C GLN A 34 -1.22 17.70 -26.95
N ASN A 35 0.05 18.09 -26.82
CA ASN A 35 0.48 19.47 -27.05
C ASN A 35 0.25 19.91 -28.51
N GLY A 36 0.55 19.03 -29.47
CA GLY A 36 0.27 19.27 -30.89
C GLY A 36 -1.21 19.44 -31.17
N ASP A 37 -2.04 18.55 -30.63
CA ASP A 37 -3.50 18.59 -30.76
C ASP A 37 -4.09 19.85 -30.12
N ALA A 38 -3.58 20.25 -28.94
CA ALA A 38 -4.00 21.48 -28.26
C ALA A 38 -3.66 22.73 -29.08
N LEU A 39 -2.46 22.81 -29.65
CA LEU A 39 -2.04 23.93 -30.49
C LEU A 39 -2.86 23.99 -31.79
N ASN A 40 -3.12 22.84 -32.43
CA ASN A 40 -3.97 22.75 -33.61
C ASN A 40 -5.41 23.17 -33.31
N SER A 41 -5.96 22.76 -32.16
CA SER A 41 -7.27 23.19 -31.68
C SER A 41 -7.34 24.71 -31.50
N ILE A 42 -6.28 25.33 -30.96
CA ILE A 42 -6.20 26.79 -30.80
C ILE A 42 -6.19 27.48 -32.16
N LYS A 43 -5.35 27.02 -33.10
CA LYS A 43 -5.26 27.55 -34.47
C LYS A 43 -6.60 27.47 -35.21
N ASN A 44 -7.25 26.31 -35.17
CA ASN A 44 -8.55 26.10 -35.80
C ASN A 44 -9.65 26.97 -35.17
N GLY A 45 -9.63 27.15 -33.85
CA GLY A 45 -10.56 28.04 -33.15
C GLY A 45 -10.50 29.49 -33.66
N PHE A 46 -9.30 29.99 -33.94
CA PHE A 46 -9.12 31.33 -34.53
C PHE A 46 -9.57 31.43 -36.00
N GLU A 47 -9.52 30.33 -36.76
CA GLU A 47 -10.05 30.31 -38.13
C GLU A 47 -11.58 30.38 -38.16
N VAL A 48 -12.25 29.77 -37.18
CA VAL A 48 -13.72 29.80 -37.07
C VAL A 48 -14.24 31.15 -36.57
N LEU A 49 -13.50 31.84 -35.68
CA LEU A 49 -13.93 33.12 -35.10
C LEU A 49 -13.83 34.32 -36.07
N GLY A 50 -13.18 34.17 -37.23
CA GLY A 50 -13.20 35.15 -38.33
C GLY A 50 -12.50 36.50 -38.06
N ASP A 51 -11.88 36.69 -36.89
CA ASP A 51 -11.28 37.97 -36.49
C ASP A 51 -9.83 38.09 -36.99
N LYS A 52 -9.67 38.69 -38.17
CA LYS A 52 -8.37 38.88 -38.84
C LYS A 52 -7.39 39.72 -38.01
N GLU A 53 -7.87 40.62 -37.15
CA GLU A 53 -7.00 41.51 -36.36
C GLU A 53 -6.36 40.78 -35.17
N ILE A 54 -7.12 39.91 -34.50
CA ILE A 54 -6.62 39.06 -33.41
C ILE A 54 -5.63 38.02 -33.96
N LYS A 55 -5.93 37.43 -35.12
CA LYS A 55 -5.04 36.44 -35.78
C LYS A 55 -3.67 37.03 -36.14
N GLU A 56 -3.61 38.27 -36.62
CA GLU A 56 -2.33 38.94 -36.92
C GLU A 56 -1.56 39.36 -35.66
N LYS A 57 -2.23 39.78 -34.58
CA LYS A 57 -1.58 40.11 -33.29
C LYS A 57 -0.96 38.89 -32.61
N LEU A 58 -1.57 37.70 -32.71
CA LEU A 58 -1.13 36.47 -32.02
C LEU A 58 -0.18 35.60 -32.85
N LYS A 59 0.02 35.93 -34.13
CA LYS A 59 0.92 35.24 -35.06
C LYS A 59 2.33 35.04 -34.49
N PRO A 60 2.97 36.00 -33.79
CA PRO A 60 4.30 35.80 -33.22
C PRO A 60 4.31 34.77 -32.09
N ASP A 61 3.27 34.69 -31.26
CA ASP A 61 3.22 33.75 -30.14
C ASP A 61 2.90 32.34 -30.61
N LEU A 62 2.03 32.19 -31.61
CA LEU A 62 1.79 30.89 -32.28
C LEU A 62 3.05 30.37 -32.97
N GLN A 63 3.85 31.24 -33.59
CA GLN A 63 5.15 30.87 -34.17
C GLN A 63 6.16 30.40 -33.11
N LYS A 64 6.18 31.02 -31.92
CA LYS A 64 7.01 30.53 -30.80
C LYS A 64 6.61 29.12 -30.38
N PHE A 65 5.32 28.85 -30.23
CA PHE A 65 4.84 27.51 -29.91
C PHE A 65 5.18 26.49 -30.99
N ASP A 66 5.08 26.86 -32.28
CA ASP A 66 5.47 25.99 -33.39
C ASP A 66 6.95 25.60 -33.37
N ILE A 67 7.84 26.55 -33.05
CA ILE A 67 9.28 26.30 -32.92
C ILE A 67 9.56 25.33 -31.77
N LEU A 68 8.91 25.55 -30.61
CA LEU A 68 9.06 24.67 -29.45
C LEU A 68 8.56 23.25 -29.76
N MET A 69 7.40 23.11 -30.41
CA MET A 69 6.84 21.81 -30.78
C MET A 69 7.72 21.05 -31.77
N LYS A 70 8.34 21.73 -32.74
CA LYS A 70 9.30 21.10 -33.67
C LYS A 70 10.55 20.61 -32.96
N SER A 71 11.11 21.42 -32.06
CA SER A 71 12.29 21.01 -31.27
C SER A 71 12.01 19.78 -30.41
N GLU A 72 10.82 19.68 -29.81
CA GLU A 72 10.44 18.50 -29.01
C GLU A 72 10.17 17.26 -29.87
N GLN A 73 9.67 17.42 -31.10
CA GLN A 73 9.53 16.31 -32.05
C GLN A 73 10.89 15.75 -32.49
N GLU A 74 11.89 16.61 -32.71
CA GLU A 74 13.25 16.19 -33.05
C GLU A 74 13.89 15.39 -31.91
N LYS A 75 13.76 15.85 -30.67
CA LYS A 75 14.23 15.11 -29.48
C LYS A 75 13.54 13.76 -29.32
N LEU A 76 12.23 13.68 -29.60
CA LEU A 76 11.48 12.44 -29.53
C LEU A 76 12.05 11.37 -30.47
N HIS A 77 12.52 11.78 -31.65
CA HIS A 77 13.15 10.89 -32.61
C HIS A 77 14.52 10.36 -32.15
N GLU A 78 15.27 11.14 -31.36
CA GLU A 78 16.50 10.67 -30.72
C GLU A 78 16.22 9.62 -29.65
N PHE A 79 15.17 9.83 -28.85
CA PHE A 79 14.73 8.84 -27.86
C PHE A 79 14.22 7.55 -28.51
N ASP A 80 13.54 7.61 -29.66
CA ASP A 80 13.11 6.44 -30.42
C ASP A 80 14.30 5.54 -30.79
N LYS A 81 15.36 6.13 -31.37
CA LYS A 81 16.59 5.41 -31.76
C LYS A 81 17.27 4.77 -30.55
N MET A 82 17.26 5.47 -29.42
CA MET A 82 17.80 4.93 -28.18
C MET A 82 16.99 3.72 -27.71
N ILE A 83 15.66 3.85 -27.58
CA ILE A 83 14.76 2.76 -27.15
C ILE A 83 14.92 1.51 -28.03
N GLU A 84 15.00 1.67 -29.35
CA GLU A 84 15.20 0.57 -30.29
C GLU A 84 16.53 -0.16 -30.05
N MET A 85 17.61 0.59 -29.83
CA MET A 85 18.91 0.02 -29.45
C MET A 85 18.83 -0.77 -28.13
N TYR A 86 18.13 -0.24 -27.13
CA TYR A 86 17.94 -0.93 -25.83
C TYR A 86 17.09 -2.19 -25.95
N GLN A 87 16.05 -2.16 -26.78
CA GLN A 87 15.20 -3.32 -27.04
C GLN A 87 15.98 -4.43 -27.74
N ALA A 88 16.84 -4.08 -28.70
CA ALA A 88 17.72 -5.04 -29.37
C ALA A 88 18.71 -5.71 -28.39
N ILE A 89 19.30 -4.94 -27.47
CA ILE A 89 20.18 -5.47 -26.41
C ILE A 89 19.41 -6.40 -25.46
N THR A 90 18.19 -6.02 -25.08
CA THR A 90 17.35 -6.82 -24.17
C THR A 90 16.87 -8.13 -24.82
N ASN A 91 16.49 -8.09 -26.10
CA ASN A 91 16.03 -9.27 -26.85
C ASN A 91 17.16 -10.27 -27.15
N ALA A 92 18.40 -9.78 -27.35
CA ALA A 92 19.57 -10.65 -27.51
C ALA A 92 19.79 -11.56 -26.28
N LEU A 93 19.38 -11.12 -25.08
CA LEU A 93 19.47 -11.90 -23.85
C LEU A 93 18.48 -13.08 -23.78
N GLU A 94 17.32 -12.98 -24.45
CA GLU A 94 16.30 -14.04 -24.46
C GLU A 94 16.64 -15.14 -25.48
N ASN A 95 17.35 -14.79 -26.58
CA ASN A 95 17.69 -15.71 -27.65
C ASN A 95 18.95 -16.55 -27.39
N ASP A 96 19.90 -16.09 -26.55
CA ASP A 96 21.16 -16.79 -26.27
C ASP A 96 21.04 -17.97 -25.29
N GLY A 97 19.81 -18.39 -24.94
CA GLY A 97 19.54 -19.69 -24.32
C GLY A 97 20.18 -19.91 -22.95
N LEU A 98 19.73 -19.16 -21.92
CA LEU A 98 19.97 -19.50 -20.52
C LEU A 98 19.31 -20.86 -20.19
N HIS A 99 20.06 -21.95 -20.36
CA HIS A 99 19.61 -23.29 -19.98
C HIS A 99 19.80 -23.52 -18.48
N LEU A 100 18.97 -22.85 -17.67
CA LEU A 100 18.89 -23.07 -16.21
C LEU A 100 18.62 -24.56 -15.86
N TRP A 101 18.02 -25.31 -16.79
CA TRP A 101 17.71 -26.73 -16.67
C TRP A 101 18.91 -27.70 -16.81
N ARG A 102 20.10 -27.23 -17.25
CA ARG A 102 21.27 -28.11 -17.47
C ARG A 102 22.39 -27.97 -16.44
N MET A 103 22.22 -27.17 -15.38
CA MET A 103 23.20 -27.00 -14.29
C MET A 103 24.64 -26.59 -14.69
N ASP A 104 24.88 -26.07 -15.90
CA ASP A 104 26.19 -25.53 -16.29
C ASP A 104 26.33 -24.06 -15.86
N ILE A 105 26.70 -23.87 -14.59
CA ILE A 105 26.79 -22.56 -13.93
C ILE A 105 27.87 -21.67 -14.57
N GLN A 106 29.02 -22.24 -14.97
CA GLN A 106 30.15 -21.47 -15.48
C GLN A 106 29.83 -20.84 -16.83
N ARG A 107 29.24 -21.61 -17.75
CA ARG A 107 28.82 -21.10 -19.05
C ARG A 107 27.78 -19.99 -18.93
N ASN A 108 26.85 -20.11 -18.00
CA ASN A 108 25.82 -19.08 -17.75
C ASN A 108 26.43 -17.78 -17.20
N VAL A 109 27.41 -17.88 -16.30
CA VAL A 109 28.18 -16.72 -15.81
C VAL A 109 28.94 -16.04 -16.96
N ASP A 110 29.63 -16.80 -17.82
CA ASP A 110 30.41 -16.24 -18.93
C ASP A 110 29.55 -15.56 -20.01
N VAL A 111 28.34 -16.06 -20.24
CA VAL A 111 27.37 -15.46 -21.17
C VAL A 111 26.81 -14.17 -20.56
N LEU A 112 26.34 -14.20 -19.31
CA LEU A 112 25.79 -13.03 -18.62
C LEU A 112 26.84 -11.91 -18.47
N SER A 113 28.06 -12.24 -18.07
CA SER A 113 29.15 -11.27 -17.89
C SER A 113 29.55 -10.60 -19.21
N ARG A 114 29.68 -11.35 -20.31
CA ARG A 114 30.00 -10.77 -21.64
C ARG A 114 28.89 -9.87 -22.16
N GLN A 115 27.62 -10.22 -21.93
CA GLN A 115 26.48 -9.43 -22.40
C GLN A 115 26.29 -8.16 -21.55
N LEU A 116 26.42 -8.24 -20.22
CA LEU A 116 26.39 -7.08 -19.32
C LEU A 116 27.56 -6.11 -19.56
N ALA A 117 28.69 -6.60 -20.08
CA ALA A 117 29.83 -5.76 -20.48
C ALA A 117 29.57 -5.00 -21.80
N LYS A 118 28.73 -5.53 -22.69
CA LYS A 118 28.29 -4.84 -23.93
C LYS A 118 27.23 -3.77 -23.63
N SER A 119 26.43 -3.94 -22.59
CA SER A 119 25.44 -2.95 -22.12
C SER A 119 26.07 -1.80 -21.34
N LYS A 120 27.10 -1.12 -21.89
CA LYS A 120 27.65 0.15 -21.37
C LYS A 120 26.67 1.31 -21.61
N CYS A 121 25.40 1.09 -21.32
CA CYS A 121 24.36 2.07 -21.56
C CYS A 121 23.87 2.59 -20.21
N ASP A 122 23.92 3.90 -20.04
CA ASP A 122 23.50 4.57 -18.82
C ASP A 122 21.98 4.74 -18.82
N TYR A 123 21.28 3.69 -18.37
CA TYR A 123 19.83 3.70 -18.19
C TYR A 123 19.35 4.84 -17.29
N TYR A 124 20.20 5.33 -16.38
CA TYR A 124 19.85 6.41 -15.46
C TYR A 124 19.85 7.75 -16.17
N GLN A 125 20.88 8.05 -16.95
CA GLN A 125 20.92 9.26 -17.77
C GLN A 125 19.74 9.34 -18.75
N LEU A 126 19.35 8.20 -19.33
CA LEU A 126 18.17 8.13 -20.19
C LEU A 126 16.87 8.38 -19.41
N MET A 127 16.71 7.78 -18.25
CA MET A 127 15.53 7.97 -17.40
C MET A 127 15.39 9.41 -16.93
N ASP A 128 16.49 10.05 -16.52
CA ASP A 128 16.50 11.46 -16.12
C ASP A 128 16.10 12.37 -17.29
N SER A 129 16.66 12.12 -18.47
CA SER A 129 16.31 12.85 -19.69
C SER A 129 14.83 12.69 -20.06
N LEU A 130 14.24 11.51 -19.82
CA LEU A 130 12.81 11.27 -20.01
C LEU A 130 11.95 12.00 -18.97
N TYR A 131 12.37 12.04 -17.71
CA TYR A 131 11.65 12.79 -16.66
C TYR A 131 11.63 14.28 -16.95
N ASP A 132 12.77 14.85 -17.33
CA ASP A 132 12.88 16.25 -17.71
C ASP A 132 12.02 16.56 -18.93
N GLY A 133 12.06 15.69 -19.95
CA GLY A 133 11.22 15.80 -21.14
C GLY A 133 9.72 15.78 -20.82
N ILE A 134 9.27 14.87 -19.96
CA ILE A 134 7.85 14.76 -19.57
C ILE A 134 7.43 15.99 -18.76
N SER A 135 8.26 16.44 -17.82
CA SER A 135 8.02 17.61 -16.99
C SER A 135 7.91 18.88 -17.84
N TYR A 136 8.87 19.07 -18.75
CA TYR A 136 8.87 20.18 -19.70
C TYR A 136 7.63 20.19 -20.58
N ASN A 137 7.29 19.05 -21.20
CA ASN A 137 6.13 18.96 -22.09
C ASN A 137 4.81 19.11 -21.33
N SER A 138 4.71 18.66 -20.08
CA SER A 138 3.53 18.89 -19.23
C SER A 138 3.36 20.36 -18.88
N ASN A 139 4.45 21.08 -18.61
CA ASN A 139 4.42 22.53 -18.40
C ASN A 139 4.01 23.26 -19.68
N LEU A 140 4.48 22.79 -20.85
CA LEU A 140 4.05 23.31 -22.14
C LEU A 140 2.55 23.09 -22.36
N THR A 141 2.02 21.91 -21.98
CA THR A 141 0.57 21.62 -21.98
C THR A 141 -0.20 22.65 -21.17
N GLN A 142 0.24 22.93 -19.95
CA GLN A 142 -0.42 23.92 -19.09
C GLN A 142 -0.35 25.33 -19.67
N LYS A 143 0.79 25.73 -20.23
CA LYS A 143 0.93 27.02 -20.93
C LYS A 143 -0.05 27.13 -22.10
N LEU A 144 -0.20 26.07 -22.90
CA LEU A 144 -1.16 26.03 -24.01
C LEU A 144 -2.62 26.13 -23.52
N TYR A 145 -2.96 25.44 -22.42
CA TYR A 145 -4.31 25.55 -21.85
C TYR A 145 -4.60 26.90 -21.22
N THR A 146 -3.64 27.49 -20.50
CA THR A 146 -3.76 28.85 -19.95
C THR A 146 -3.90 29.87 -21.07
N PHE A 147 -3.08 29.75 -22.12
CA PHE A 147 -3.19 30.56 -23.33
C PHE A 147 -4.58 30.39 -23.96
N LYS A 148 -5.08 29.16 -24.12
CA LYS A 148 -6.45 28.92 -24.60
C LYS A 148 -7.53 29.56 -23.73
N ARG A 149 -7.38 29.52 -22.40
CA ARG A 149 -8.33 30.08 -21.43
C ARG A 149 -8.33 31.61 -21.40
N SER A 150 -7.19 32.27 -21.62
CA SER A 150 -7.12 33.73 -21.68
C SER A 150 -7.94 34.35 -22.81
N PHE A 151 -8.42 33.53 -23.77
CA PHE A 151 -9.27 33.97 -24.89
C PHE A 151 -10.73 33.55 -24.76
N ILE A 152 -11.12 32.85 -23.69
CA ILE A 152 -12.53 32.74 -23.33
C ILE A 152 -12.92 34.12 -22.82
N LEU A 153 -13.46 34.94 -23.73
CA LEU A 153 -14.09 36.21 -23.41
C LEU A 153 -14.95 36.04 -22.16
N SER A 154 -14.70 36.90 -21.17
CA SER A 154 -15.66 37.27 -20.13
C SER A 154 -16.90 37.85 -20.81
N THR A 155 -17.72 36.97 -21.35
CA THR A 155 -19.02 37.32 -21.91
C THR A 155 -19.91 37.75 -20.74
N GLY A 156 -20.23 39.04 -20.74
CA GLY A 156 -21.44 39.69 -20.22
C GLY A 156 -22.01 39.26 -18.86
N SER A 157 -22.18 40.23 -17.96
CA SER A 157 -23.09 40.25 -16.80
C SER A 157 -23.24 38.93 -16.05
N SER A 158 -22.65 38.82 -14.86
CA SER A 158 -22.82 37.64 -14.00
C SER A 158 -24.30 37.39 -13.67
N ILE A 159 -24.95 36.55 -14.48
CA ILE A 159 -26.15 35.86 -14.06
C ILE A 159 -25.68 34.93 -12.95
N SER A 160 -25.78 35.38 -11.70
CA SER A 160 -25.44 34.55 -10.55
C SER A 160 -26.29 33.29 -10.61
N PHE A 161 -25.66 32.14 -10.85
CA PHE A 161 -26.35 30.87 -10.81
C PHE A 161 -26.72 30.59 -9.36
N PRO A 162 -28.02 30.54 -9.00
CA PRO A 162 -28.42 30.45 -7.61
C PRO A 162 -28.36 28.99 -7.16
N PHE A 163 -27.15 28.44 -7.03
CA PHE A 163 -26.91 27.03 -6.69
C PHE A 163 -27.72 26.56 -5.48
N LEU A 164 -27.81 27.39 -4.44
CA LEU A 164 -28.56 27.08 -3.22
C LEU A 164 -30.09 27.10 -3.39
N LYS A 165 -30.61 27.67 -4.47
CA LYS A 165 -32.05 27.67 -4.83
C LYS A 165 -32.44 26.47 -5.69
N LEU A 166 -31.48 25.65 -6.14
CA LEU A 166 -31.78 24.42 -6.86
C LEU A 166 -32.56 23.42 -5.98
N PRO A 167 -33.40 22.55 -6.59
CA PRO A 167 -33.99 21.42 -5.91
C PRO A 167 -32.93 20.53 -5.25
N LEU A 168 -33.28 19.91 -4.12
CA LEU A 168 -32.36 19.10 -3.32
C LEU A 168 -31.63 18.04 -4.16
N VAL A 169 -32.38 17.27 -4.96
CA VAL A 169 -31.84 16.19 -5.81
C VAL A 169 -30.80 16.70 -6.81
N VAL A 170 -31.02 17.89 -7.38
CA VAL A 170 -30.07 18.49 -8.34
C VAL A 170 -28.80 18.90 -7.62
N ARG A 171 -28.91 19.50 -6.41
CA ARG A 171 -27.72 19.85 -5.62
C ARG A 171 -26.92 18.62 -5.21
N ASP A 172 -27.58 17.56 -4.78
CA ASP A 172 -26.93 16.29 -4.43
C ASP A 172 -26.16 15.70 -5.62
N HIS A 173 -26.75 15.74 -6.82
CA HIS A 173 -26.05 15.32 -8.03
C HIS A 173 -24.85 16.22 -8.35
N VAL A 174 -24.99 17.53 -8.21
CA VAL A 174 -23.86 18.46 -8.42
C VAL A 174 -22.74 18.19 -7.43
N PHE A 175 -23.03 18.01 -6.14
CA PHE A 175 -22.01 17.65 -5.14
C PHE A 175 -21.31 16.32 -5.47
N ARG A 176 -22.04 15.35 -6.03
CA ARG A 176 -21.43 14.06 -6.45
C ARG A 176 -20.54 14.17 -7.70
N MET A 177 -20.72 15.22 -8.51
CA MET A 177 -19.90 15.48 -9.69
C MET A 177 -18.69 16.38 -9.39
N MET A 178 -18.68 17.06 -8.25
CA MET A 178 -17.58 17.92 -7.82
C MET A 178 -16.32 17.11 -7.53
N SER A 179 -15.14 17.71 -7.81
CA SER A 179 -13.87 17.12 -7.40
C SER A 179 -13.76 17.11 -5.87
N PHE A 180 -12.82 16.33 -5.34
CA PHE A 180 -12.52 16.34 -3.90
C PHE A 180 -12.16 17.74 -3.40
N ILE A 181 -11.39 18.49 -4.17
CA ILE A 181 -10.96 19.85 -3.81
C ILE A 181 -12.14 20.81 -3.84
N ASP A 182 -13.01 20.69 -4.84
CA ASP A 182 -14.24 21.48 -4.91
C ASP A 182 -15.12 21.26 -3.68
N LEU A 183 -15.29 20.01 -3.24
CA LEU A 183 -16.06 19.68 -2.04
C LEU A 183 -15.47 20.35 -0.78
N ILE A 184 -14.14 20.34 -0.63
CA ILE A 184 -13.49 21.04 0.48
C ILE A 184 -13.76 22.54 0.40
N GLN A 185 -13.57 23.15 -0.76
CA GLN A 185 -13.73 24.60 -0.90
C GLN A 185 -15.19 25.03 -0.66
N VAL A 186 -16.16 24.34 -1.27
CA VAL A 186 -17.59 24.64 -1.13
C VAL A 186 -18.07 24.44 0.31
N SER A 187 -17.58 23.42 0.99
CA SER A 187 -17.92 23.20 2.41
C SER A 187 -17.45 24.33 3.33
N ARG A 188 -16.42 25.08 2.91
CA ARG A 188 -15.85 26.20 3.67
C ARG A 188 -16.52 27.53 3.37
N CYS A 189 -17.30 27.63 2.28
CA CYS A 189 -17.98 28.87 1.92
C CYS A 189 -19.03 29.32 2.95
N SER A 190 -19.72 28.38 3.61
CA SER A 190 -20.72 28.71 4.64
C SER A 190 -21.10 27.50 5.50
N LYS A 191 -21.68 27.74 6.69
CA LYS A 191 -22.30 26.67 7.50
C LYS A 191 -23.39 25.91 6.72
N LYS A 192 -24.11 26.60 5.83
CA LYS A 192 -25.20 26.03 5.03
C LYS A 192 -24.68 25.06 3.97
N THR A 193 -23.64 25.43 3.22
CA THR A 193 -23.01 24.55 2.22
C THR A 193 -22.32 23.36 2.89
N ARG A 194 -21.65 23.55 4.03
CA ARG A 194 -21.13 22.46 4.86
C ARG A 194 -22.21 21.45 5.22
N PHE A 195 -23.34 21.93 5.75
CA PHE A 195 -24.46 21.06 6.13
C PHE A 195 -25.05 20.30 4.95
N GLN A 196 -25.12 20.93 3.77
CA GLN A 196 -25.64 20.27 2.56
C GLN A 196 -24.70 19.18 2.04
N ILE A 197 -23.38 19.42 2.03
CA ILE A 197 -22.40 18.38 1.68
C ILE A 197 -22.47 17.25 2.69
N HIS A 198 -22.52 17.59 3.98
CA HIS A 198 -22.70 16.62 5.06
C HIS A 198 -23.99 15.81 4.88
N ALA A 199 -25.10 16.40 4.43
CA ALA A 199 -26.34 15.67 4.17
C ALA A 199 -26.24 14.77 2.93
N THR A 200 -25.43 15.16 1.94
CA THR A 200 -25.18 14.37 0.72
C THR A 200 -24.60 13.01 1.05
N SER A 201 -25.14 11.98 0.41
CA SER A 201 -24.62 10.61 0.47
C SER A 201 -23.67 10.37 -0.70
N PHE A 202 -22.50 9.81 -0.40
CA PHE A 202 -21.49 9.34 -1.37
C PHE A 202 -21.47 7.81 -1.40
N PRO A 203 -22.47 7.16 -2.02
CA PRO A 203 -22.69 5.72 -1.87
C PRO A 203 -21.57 4.88 -2.48
N ASN A 204 -20.71 5.44 -3.33
CA ASN A 204 -19.65 4.70 -4.00
C ASN A 204 -18.42 4.49 -3.13
N ILE A 205 -18.32 5.16 -1.98
CA ILE A 205 -17.14 5.06 -1.11
C ILE A 205 -17.46 4.15 0.08
N LEU A 206 -16.64 3.11 0.24
CA LEU A 206 -16.80 2.08 1.27
C LEU A 206 -16.05 2.40 2.57
N GLY A 207 -14.97 3.17 2.48
CA GLY A 207 -14.25 3.68 3.64
C GLY A 207 -12.86 4.21 3.29
N LEU A 208 -12.12 4.56 4.34
CA LEU A 208 -10.84 5.25 4.27
C LEU A 208 -9.74 4.40 4.91
N ASP A 209 -8.71 4.06 4.15
CA ASP A 209 -7.47 3.49 4.69
C ASP A 209 -6.40 4.57 4.79
N LEU A 210 -5.66 4.59 5.91
CA LEU A 210 -4.56 5.52 6.14
C LEU A 210 -3.24 4.79 6.01
N ILE A 211 -2.32 5.30 5.19
CA ILE A 211 -1.02 4.71 4.92
C ILE A 211 0.04 5.77 5.20
N PHE A 212 0.80 5.58 6.27
CA PHE A 212 1.87 6.48 6.70
C PHE A 212 3.22 5.83 6.38
N ARG A 213 3.98 6.42 5.44
CA ARG A 213 5.33 5.95 5.06
C ARG A 213 6.16 7.08 4.46
N LYS A 214 7.49 7.00 4.54
CA LYS A 214 8.38 7.84 3.72
C LYS A 214 8.69 7.09 2.43
N ARG A 215 8.64 7.79 1.31
CA ARG A 215 8.94 7.15 0.03
C ARG A 215 10.45 7.08 -0.13
N GLN A 216 11.02 5.89 0.07
CA GLN A 216 12.39 5.62 -0.33
C GLN A 216 12.43 5.35 -1.83
N ASN A 217 13.16 6.20 -2.56
CA ASN A 217 13.51 5.95 -3.94
C ASN A 217 15.02 6.19 -4.04
N ILE A 218 15.75 5.24 -4.63
CA ILE A 218 17.21 5.26 -4.72
C ILE A 218 17.72 6.51 -5.46
N PHE A 219 16.86 7.16 -6.26
CA PHE A 219 17.23 8.22 -7.21
C PHE A 219 16.54 9.57 -6.98
N THR A 220 15.65 9.71 -5.98
CA THR A 220 15.02 11.01 -5.69
C THR A 220 15.18 11.39 -4.21
N PRO A 221 15.20 12.68 -3.87
CA PRO A 221 15.30 13.12 -2.47
C PRO A 221 14.24 12.44 -1.60
N GLU A 222 14.58 12.11 -0.35
CA GLU A 222 13.69 11.37 0.53
C GLU A 222 12.60 12.28 1.14
N TRP A 223 11.38 12.27 0.59
CA TRP A 223 10.25 13.01 1.15
C TRP A 223 9.24 12.12 1.89
N PHE A 224 8.48 12.73 2.80
CA PHE A 224 7.39 12.08 3.51
C PHE A 224 6.15 12.00 2.61
N GLU A 225 5.48 10.84 2.58
CA GLU A 225 4.28 10.63 1.76
C GLU A 225 3.16 9.99 2.61
N TYR A 226 2.18 10.79 3.00
CA TYR A 226 1.00 10.31 3.71
C TYR A 226 -0.12 10.05 2.71
N LYS A 227 -0.54 8.80 2.60
CA LYS A 227 -1.55 8.38 1.64
C LYS A 227 -2.87 8.08 2.34
N LEU A 228 -3.92 8.75 1.89
CA LEU A 228 -5.31 8.55 2.29
C LEU A 228 -6.02 7.81 1.15
N ARG A 229 -6.32 6.54 1.33
CA ARG A 229 -6.90 5.68 0.29
C ARG A 229 -8.40 5.52 0.47
N LEU A 230 -9.16 5.97 -0.52
CA LEU A 230 -10.60 5.78 -0.59
C LEU A 230 -10.88 4.45 -1.30
N LYS A 231 -11.52 3.51 -0.59
CA LYS A 231 -12.00 2.25 -1.17
C LYS A 231 -13.35 2.47 -1.84
N LEU A 232 -13.47 2.10 -3.11
CA LEU A 232 -14.70 2.29 -3.89
C LEU A 232 -15.47 0.97 -4.05
N LYS A 233 -16.78 1.06 -4.29
CA LYS A 233 -17.68 -0.10 -4.47
C LYS A 233 -17.34 -1.03 -5.62
N ASN A 234 -16.60 -0.56 -6.60
CA ASN A 234 -16.17 -1.30 -7.78
C ASN A 234 -14.79 -1.96 -7.60
N ASP A 235 -14.36 -2.17 -6.36
CA ASP A 235 -13.04 -2.69 -5.97
C ASP A 235 -11.85 -1.86 -6.47
N SER A 236 -12.09 -0.64 -6.94
CA SER A 236 -11.02 0.31 -7.29
C SER A 236 -10.67 1.22 -6.11
N ASN A 237 -9.47 1.80 -6.16
CA ASN A 237 -8.96 2.71 -5.13
C ASN A 237 -8.71 4.09 -5.72
N PHE A 238 -8.92 5.12 -4.91
CA PHE A 238 -8.54 6.49 -5.20
C PHE A 238 -7.66 7.02 -4.06
N ASP A 239 -6.47 7.53 -4.39
CA ASP A 239 -5.48 7.92 -3.39
C ASP A 239 -5.37 9.45 -3.29
N ILE A 240 -5.47 10.01 -2.09
CA ILE A 240 -5.06 11.39 -1.82
C ILE A 240 -3.68 11.30 -1.15
N ILE A 241 -2.69 11.91 -1.77
CA ILE A 241 -1.28 11.81 -1.38
C ILE A 241 -0.83 13.18 -0.88
N VAL A 242 -0.41 13.25 0.38
CA VAL A 242 0.16 14.46 1.00
C VAL A 242 1.66 14.30 1.12
N SER A 243 2.43 15.26 0.62
CA SER A 243 3.89 15.22 0.69
C SER A 243 4.55 16.59 0.86
N ASP A 244 5.84 16.59 1.16
CA ASP A 244 6.75 17.75 1.24
C ASP A 244 7.78 17.77 0.10
N ARG A 245 7.51 17.10 -1.03
CA ARG A 245 8.43 16.88 -2.15
C ARG A 245 9.19 18.15 -2.61
N HIS A 246 8.52 19.31 -2.68
CA HIS A 246 9.13 20.57 -3.15
C HIS A 246 10.12 21.21 -2.17
N GLN A 247 10.25 20.72 -0.94
CA GLN A 247 11.26 21.22 0.01
C GLN A 247 12.65 20.63 -0.22
N GLN A 248 12.77 19.52 -0.96
CA GLN A 248 14.04 18.80 -1.07
C GLN A 248 14.63 18.71 -2.48
N ASP A 249 13.86 19.00 -3.54
CA ASP A 249 14.35 18.93 -4.93
C ASP A 249 14.98 20.25 -5.43
N GLY A 250 14.98 21.31 -4.61
CA GLY A 250 15.53 22.62 -4.98
C GLY A 250 14.79 23.30 -6.14
N SER A 251 13.66 22.76 -6.60
CA SER A 251 12.88 23.34 -7.67
C SER A 251 12.14 24.58 -7.16
N SER A 252 12.45 25.73 -7.73
CA SER A 252 11.79 27.02 -7.47
C SER A 252 10.41 27.10 -8.13
N ARG A 253 9.59 26.05 -8.00
CA ARG A 253 8.19 26.12 -8.44
C ARG A 253 7.46 27.02 -7.44
N SER A 254 6.91 28.13 -7.93
CA SER A 254 6.03 28.96 -7.12
C SER A 254 4.83 28.12 -6.72
N PHE A 255 4.62 27.92 -5.42
CA PHE A 255 3.30 27.54 -4.92
C PHE A 255 2.30 28.52 -5.56
N ASP A 256 1.29 28.00 -6.26
CA ASP A 256 0.10 28.82 -6.54
C ASP A 256 -0.42 29.35 -5.19
N ASP A 257 -1.03 30.55 -5.16
CA ASP A 257 -1.61 31.16 -3.95
C ASP A 257 -2.77 30.35 -3.31
N SER A 258 -2.98 29.12 -3.79
CA SER A 258 -3.92 28.13 -3.30
C SER A 258 -3.67 27.81 -1.82
N ARG A 259 -4.67 28.10 -0.99
CA ARG A 259 -4.67 27.77 0.43
C ARG A 259 -5.70 26.70 0.76
N LEU A 260 -5.27 25.66 1.45
CA LEU A 260 -6.16 24.64 2.04
C LEU A 260 -5.88 24.53 3.53
N GLY A 261 -6.92 24.64 4.37
CA GLY A 261 -6.73 24.64 5.83
C GLY A 261 -5.85 25.80 6.34
N GLY A 262 -5.72 26.89 5.57
CA GLY A 262 -4.84 28.03 5.90
C GLY A 262 -3.37 27.84 5.51
N ARG A 263 -2.98 26.68 4.96
CA ARG A 263 -1.62 26.38 4.50
C ARG A 263 -1.52 26.55 2.99
N ARG A 264 -0.35 26.99 2.51
CA ARG A 264 -0.05 27.00 1.07
C ARG A 264 0.17 25.56 0.60
N VAL A 265 -0.52 25.20 -0.47
CA VAL A 265 -0.47 23.86 -1.05
C VAL A 265 -0.45 23.96 -2.57
N GLU A 266 0.32 23.07 -3.20
CA GLU A 266 0.21 22.75 -4.62
C GLU A 266 -0.66 21.50 -4.77
N ILE A 267 -1.59 21.52 -5.72
CA ILE A 267 -2.52 20.40 -5.93
C ILE A 267 -2.47 19.97 -7.38
N GLN A 268 -2.21 18.68 -7.60
CA GLN A 268 -2.27 18.04 -8.89
C GLN A 268 -3.33 16.93 -8.88
N GLU A 269 -4.41 17.13 -9.63
CA GLU A 269 -5.44 16.10 -9.82
C GLU A 269 -5.05 15.14 -10.96
N LEU A 270 -4.98 13.85 -10.64
CA LEU A 270 -4.70 12.75 -11.56
C LEU A 270 -5.93 11.84 -11.68
N LYS A 271 -5.95 10.96 -12.69
CA LYS A 271 -7.11 10.08 -12.94
C LYS A 271 -7.49 9.18 -11.75
N LYS A 272 -6.52 8.78 -10.93
CA LYS A 272 -6.71 7.85 -9.79
C LYS A 272 -6.15 8.39 -8.46
N SER A 273 -5.64 9.61 -8.45
CA SER A 273 -5.08 10.20 -7.25
C SER A 273 -5.13 11.71 -7.27
N ILE A 274 -4.96 12.31 -6.10
CA ILE A 274 -4.70 13.74 -5.95
C ILE A 274 -3.40 13.87 -5.18
N ASP A 275 -2.42 14.50 -5.79
CA ASP A 275 -1.13 14.75 -5.18
C ASP A 275 -1.18 16.19 -4.61
N ILE A 276 -1.00 16.31 -3.30
CA ILE A 276 -1.00 17.58 -2.57
C ILE A 276 0.38 17.77 -1.95
N VAL A 277 1.10 18.77 -2.42
CA VAL A 277 2.39 19.17 -1.83
C VAL A 277 2.14 20.34 -0.90
N CYS A 278 2.40 20.14 0.40
CA CYS A 278 2.21 21.19 1.39
C CYS A 278 3.53 21.87 1.73
N GLU A 279 3.47 23.19 1.97
CA GLU A 279 4.65 23.96 2.35
C GLU A 279 5.19 23.56 3.73
N SER A 280 4.38 23.06 4.66
CA SER A 280 4.90 22.66 5.99
C SER A 280 3.97 21.69 6.71
N GLY A 281 4.60 20.79 7.50
CA GLY A 281 3.94 19.86 8.39
C GLY A 281 3.00 18.87 7.67
N PRO A 282 3.51 18.05 6.72
CA PRO A 282 2.70 17.13 5.92
C PRO A 282 1.86 16.17 6.78
N PHE A 283 2.39 15.66 7.89
CA PHE A 283 1.63 14.81 8.83
C PHE A 283 0.39 15.53 9.39
N SER A 284 0.59 16.70 10.01
CA SER A 284 -0.52 17.46 10.61
C SER A 284 -1.53 17.94 9.56
N PHE A 285 -1.10 18.18 8.32
CA PHE A 285 -2.01 18.49 7.22
C PHE A 285 -2.82 17.26 6.79
N ALA A 286 -2.19 16.09 6.70
CA ALA A 286 -2.88 14.83 6.43
C ALA A 286 -3.93 14.54 7.51
N MET A 287 -3.60 14.74 8.79
CA MET A 287 -4.57 14.58 9.90
C MET A 287 -5.74 15.56 9.78
N TYR A 288 -5.49 16.82 9.42
CA TYR A 288 -6.54 17.81 9.14
C TYR A 288 -7.46 17.36 7.99
N LEU A 289 -6.91 16.79 6.92
CA LEU A 289 -7.71 16.24 5.81
C LEU A 289 -8.53 15.04 6.26
N VAL A 290 -7.97 14.16 7.08
CA VAL A 290 -8.72 13.02 7.62
C VAL A 290 -9.89 13.50 8.46
N ASP A 291 -9.69 14.46 9.39
CA ASP A 291 -10.79 15.03 10.17
C ASP A 291 -11.87 15.66 9.28
N PHE A 292 -11.48 16.32 8.18
CA PHE A 292 -12.44 16.81 7.19
C PHE A 292 -13.24 15.68 6.53
N LEU A 293 -12.58 14.60 6.10
CA LEU A 293 -13.23 13.44 5.48
C LEU A 293 -14.21 12.76 6.44
N LEU A 294 -13.82 12.62 7.70
CA LEU A 294 -14.65 12.02 8.73
C LEU A 294 -15.86 12.88 9.07
N ASP A 295 -15.66 14.18 9.28
CA ASP A 295 -16.73 15.11 9.67
C ASP A 295 -17.64 15.45 8.48
N VAL A 296 -17.10 16.03 7.42
CA VAL A 296 -17.91 16.60 6.33
C VAL A 296 -18.41 15.54 5.36
N LEU A 297 -17.62 14.52 5.05
CA LEU A 297 -18.01 13.45 4.12
C LEU A 297 -18.55 12.20 4.84
N ARG A 298 -18.62 12.20 6.17
CA ARG A 298 -19.12 11.09 7.01
C ARG A 298 -18.42 9.76 6.72
N MET A 299 -17.13 9.83 6.38
CA MET A 299 -16.33 8.64 6.09
C MET A 299 -15.97 7.90 7.38
N LYS A 300 -15.61 6.62 7.25
CA LYS A 300 -15.13 5.79 8.36
C LYS A 300 -13.73 5.28 8.05
N ILE A 301 -12.87 5.30 9.06
CA ILE A 301 -11.55 4.69 8.97
C ILE A 301 -11.73 3.17 8.99
N ASN A 302 -11.16 2.50 8.00
CA ASN A 302 -11.17 1.05 7.91
C ASN A 302 -9.88 0.49 8.51
N SER A 303 -8.73 0.82 7.90
CA SER A 303 -7.42 0.34 8.33
C SER A 303 -6.39 1.45 8.39
N VAL A 304 -5.44 1.29 9.30
CA VAL A 304 -4.26 2.16 9.41
C VAL A 304 -3.01 1.31 9.27
N TYR A 305 -2.10 1.80 8.44
CA TYR A 305 -0.81 1.20 8.15
C TYR A 305 0.30 2.19 8.49
N PHE A 306 1.29 1.72 9.24
CA PHE A 306 2.50 2.46 9.59
C PHE A 306 3.75 1.73 9.11
N ASP A 307 4.59 2.44 8.38
CA ASP A 307 5.98 2.04 8.13
C ASP A 307 6.88 2.68 9.19
N LEU A 308 7.40 1.87 10.12
CA LEU A 308 8.15 2.39 11.27
C LEU A 308 9.61 2.73 10.97
N MET A 309 10.16 2.25 9.83
CA MET A 309 11.49 2.71 9.40
C MET A 309 11.49 4.19 9.04
N THR A 310 10.30 4.69 8.70
CA THR A 310 10.15 5.98 8.07
C THR A 310 9.31 6.97 8.88
N MET A 311 8.51 6.48 9.81
CA MET A 311 7.69 7.34 10.66
C MET A 311 8.49 7.96 11.80
N ASN A 312 8.26 9.24 12.07
CA ASN A 312 8.83 9.91 13.25
C ASN A 312 8.10 9.47 14.54
N PRO A 313 8.82 9.08 15.61
CA PRO A 313 8.21 8.74 16.90
C PRO A 313 7.26 9.81 17.46
N SER A 314 7.54 11.11 17.24
CA SER A 314 6.65 12.18 17.72
C SER A 314 5.32 12.25 16.95
N GLU A 315 5.33 11.90 15.66
CA GLU A 315 4.12 11.79 14.83
C GLU A 315 3.29 10.58 15.26
N LEU A 316 3.95 9.45 15.56
CA LEU A 316 3.28 8.26 16.06
C LEU A 316 2.60 8.54 17.41
N HIS A 317 3.30 9.22 18.32
CA HIS A 317 2.71 9.65 19.58
C HIS A 317 1.53 10.62 19.38
N SER A 318 1.69 11.59 18.47
CA SER A 318 0.62 12.54 18.12
C SER A 318 -0.59 11.84 17.51
N PHE A 319 -0.38 10.76 16.75
CA PHE A 319 -1.44 9.94 16.17
C PHE A 319 -2.27 9.24 17.25
N PHE A 320 -1.63 8.65 18.26
CA PHE A 320 -2.37 7.99 19.34
C PHE A 320 -3.17 8.99 20.18
N GLY A 321 -2.64 10.20 20.41
CA GLY A 321 -3.37 11.28 21.08
C GLY A 321 -4.46 11.96 20.23
N TRP A 322 -4.64 11.57 18.96
CA TRP A 322 -5.65 12.15 18.08
C TRP A 322 -7.04 11.57 18.36
N LYS A 323 -8.01 12.45 18.61
CA LYS A 323 -9.37 12.07 19.05
C LYS A 323 -10.07 11.01 18.20
N SER A 324 -9.86 11.00 16.89
CA SER A 324 -10.55 10.06 15.98
C SER A 324 -9.83 8.72 15.83
N SER A 325 -8.67 8.51 16.49
CA SER A 325 -7.93 7.25 16.49
C SER A 325 -8.76 6.08 17.05
N ASN A 326 -9.64 6.35 18.01
CA ASN A 326 -10.52 5.36 18.61
C ASN A 326 -11.52 4.68 17.64
N GLN A 327 -11.69 5.23 16.43
CA GLN A 327 -12.56 4.65 15.39
C GLN A 327 -11.87 3.53 14.59
N ILE A 328 -10.56 3.35 14.77
CA ILE A 328 -9.75 2.41 14.01
C ILE A 328 -10.10 0.98 14.41
N LYS A 329 -10.32 0.13 13.40
CA LYS A 329 -10.61 -1.30 13.59
C LYS A 329 -9.44 -2.21 13.24
N HIS A 330 -8.59 -1.77 12.32
CA HIS A 330 -7.50 -2.58 11.79
C HIS A 330 -6.21 -1.77 11.80
N LEU A 331 -5.20 -2.23 12.53
CA LEU A 331 -3.90 -1.57 12.65
C LEU A 331 -2.79 -2.52 12.19
N MET A 332 -1.88 -1.99 11.37
CA MET A 332 -0.74 -2.72 10.84
C MET A 332 0.52 -1.88 10.97
N PHE A 333 1.58 -2.51 11.48
CA PHE A 333 2.93 -1.96 11.54
C PHE A 333 3.86 -2.80 10.71
N ASP A 334 4.61 -2.17 9.82
CA ASP A 334 5.60 -2.80 8.97
C ASP A 334 6.97 -2.17 9.18
N TYR A 335 8.00 -3.02 9.06
CA TYR A 335 9.41 -2.65 9.18
C TYR A 335 9.77 -2.03 10.54
N GLY A 336 11.06 -1.86 10.83
CA GLY A 336 11.52 -1.24 12.08
C GLY A 336 11.19 -2.05 13.34
N THR A 337 11.12 -1.34 14.47
CA THR A 337 10.84 -1.93 15.79
C THR A 337 9.82 -1.10 16.57
N ILE A 338 8.95 -1.80 17.31
CA ILE A 338 8.01 -1.19 18.26
C ILE A 338 8.58 -1.35 19.66
N ARG A 339 8.47 -0.29 20.47
CA ARG A 339 8.81 -0.32 21.90
C ARG A 339 7.59 -0.58 22.77
N SER A 340 7.82 -1.00 24.01
CA SER A 340 6.78 -1.29 25.01
C SER A 340 5.84 -0.11 25.30
N GLU A 341 6.31 1.14 25.17
CA GLU A 341 5.47 2.32 25.36
C GLU A 341 4.40 2.44 24.26
N THR A 342 4.76 2.14 23.02
CA THR A 342 3.83 2.13 21.88
C THR A 342 2.77 1.03 22.04
N LEU A 343 3.16 -0.17 22.51
CA LEU A 343 2.19 -1.21 22.84
C LEU A 343 1.21 -0.74 23.93
N SER A 344 1.71 -0.07 24.95
CA SER A 344 0.89 0.47 26.05
C SER A 344 -0.11 1.51 25.54
N GLN A 345 0.30 2.34 24.58
CA GLN A 345 -0.60 3.28 23.90
C GLN A 345 -1.67 2.57 23.06
N ILE A 346 -1.31 1.51 22.32
CA ILE A 346 -2.30 0.72 21.57
C ILE A 346 -3.36 0.14 22.53
N ILE A 347 -2.93 -0.44 23.65
CA ILE A 347 -3.83 -1.04 24.65
C ILE A 347 -4.75 0.03 25.27
N THR A 348 -4.24 1.23 25.53
CA THR A 348 -4.97 2.29 26.24
C THR A 348 -5.88 3.10 25.32
N GLU A 349 -5.39 3.49 24.14
CA GLU A 349 -6.06 4.43 23.24
C GLU A 349 -6.96 3.74 22.20
N LEU A 350 -6.75 2.45 21.93
CA LEU A 350 -7.48 1.69 20.89
C LEU A 350 -8.26 0.48 21.45
N PRO A 351 -9.22 0.67 22.39
CA PRO A 351 -9.92 -0.43 23.06
C PRO A 351 -10.86 -1.24 22.15
N HIS A 352 -11.19 -0.74 20.96
CA HIS A 352 -12.13 -1.39 20.03
C HIS A 352 -11.43 -2.00 18.80
N LEU A 353 -10.12 -2.22 18.90
CA LEU A 353 -9.32 -2.75 17.81
C LEU A 353 -9.74 -4.21 17.52
N LYS A 354 -10.10 -4.47 16.26
CA LYS A 354 -10.49 -5.81 15.80
C LYS A 354 -9.31 -6.59 15.26
N SER A 355 -8.31 -5.93 14.71
CA SER A 355 -7.10 -6.61 14.28
C SER A 355 -5.84 -5.81 14.48
N LEU A 356 -4.78 -6.53 14.82
CA LEU A 356 -3.45 -5.98 14.98
C LEU A 356 -2.44 -6.87 14.25
N SER A 357 -1.68 -6.28 13.32
CA SER A 357 -0.66 -6.98 12.54
C SER A 357 0.71 -6.34 12.72
N PHE A 358 1.72 -7.18 12.93
CA PHE A 358 3.11 -6.78 13.07
C PHE A 358 3.96 -7.47 12.01
N SER A 359 4.56 -6.69 11.11
CA SER A 359 5.65 -7.09 10.22
C SER A 359 6.96 -6.43 10.60
N CYS A 360 7.09 -6.11 11.89
CA CYS A 360 8.20 -5.41 12.51
C CYS A 360 8.64 -6.17 13.78
N GLY A 361 9.86 -5.92 14.24
CA GLY A 361 10.30 -6.45 15.53
C GLY A 361 9.62 -5.72 16.69
N LEU A 362 9.66 -6.32 17.88
CA LEU A 362 9.44 -5.59 19.14
C LEU A 362 10.71 -5.63 19.98
N GLU A 363 11.12 -4.45 20.45
CA GLU A 363 12.32 -4.27 21.27
C GLU A 363 11.94 -4.33 22.76
N PHE A 364 12.55 -5.26 23.51
CA PHE A 364 12.38 -5.39 24.98
C PHE A 364 10.91 -5.40 25.45
N ALA A 365 10.03 -6.05 24.68
CA ALA A 365 8.61 -6.04 24.96
C ALA A 365 8.22 -7.06 26.01
N ASP A 366 8.28 -6.65 27.27
CA ASP A 366 7.49 -7.29 28.31
C ASP A 366 6.04 -6.84 28.13
N LEU A 367 5.17 -7.79 27.78
CA LEU A 367 3.74 -7.54 27.72
C LEU A 367 3.19 -7.49 29.16
N VAL A 368 3.42 -6.36 29.85
CA VAL A 368 3.02 -6.15 31.24
C VAL A 368 1.49 -6.16 31.40
N ASN A 369 0.78 -5.64 30.41
CA ASN A 369 -0.68 -5.60 30.38
C ASN A 369 -1.22 -6.56 29.30
N PRO A 370 -2.30 -7.31 29.58
CA PRO A 370 -2.89 -8.19 28.59
C PRO A 370 -3.32 -7.45 27.31
N LEU A 371 -2.91 -7.99 26.17
CA LEU A 371 -3.31 -7.49 24.86
C LEU A 371 -4.66 -8.09 24.48
N ASN A 372 -5.72 -7.29 24.55
CA ASN A 372 -7.08 -7.72 24.23
C ASN A 372 -7.48 -7.22 22.83
N ILE A 373 -7.65 -8.13 21.88
CA ILE A 373 -8.03 -7.81 20.49
C ILE A 373 -9.24 -8.66 20.11
N ASP A 374 -10.33 -8.02 19.68
CA ASP A 374 -11.60 -8.73 19.48
C ASP A 374 -11.57 -9.76 18.34
N GLY A 375 -10.73 -9.55 17.33
CA GLY A 375 -10.63 -10.41 16.14
C GLY A 375 -9.31 -11.15 16.11
N PHE A 376 -8.35 -10.64 15.33
CA PHE A 376 -7.12 -11.39 15.06
C PHE A 376 -5.83 -10.60 15.36
N VAL A 377 -4.82 -11.32 15.82
CA VAL A 377 -3.45 -10.84 16.00
C VAL A 377 -2.54 -11.62 15.05
N ARG A 378 -1.81 -10.90 14.20
CA ARG A 378 -0.85 -11.48 13.27
C ARG A 378 0.54 -10.94 13.54
N MET A 379 1.51 -11.83 13.64
CA MET A 379 2.91 -11.49 13.84
C MET A 379 3.73 -12.19 12.76
N PHE A 380 4.16 -11.43 11.75
CA PHE A 380 5.20 -11.90 10.86
C PHE A 380 6.50 -12.05 11.66
N ASP A 381 6.99 -11.02 12.35
CA ASP A 381 8.13 -11.16 13.27
C ASP A 381 7.68 -11.32 14.73
N GLY A 382 7.53 -12.57 15.17
CA GLY A 382 7.23 -12.98 16.55
C GLY A 382 8.46 -13.44 17.34
N ARG A 383 9.70 -13.12 16.94
CA ARG A 383 10.93 -13.55 17.66
C ARG A 383 11.08 -12.98 19.06
N TRP A 384 10.28 -11.97 19.38
CA TRP A 384 10.19 -11.33 20.69
C TRP A 384 9.19 -12.03 21.62
N ILE A 385 8.29 -12.87 21.10
CA ILE A 385 7.27 -13.54 21.89
C ILE A 385 7.92 -14.56 22.83
N THR A 386 7.66 -14.38 24.12
CA THR A 386 7.94 -15.35 25.18
C THR A 386 6.69 -16.15 25.50
N SER A 387 6.85 -17.25 26.23
CA SER A 387 5.72 -18.08 26.71
C SER A 387 4.77 -17.26 27.60
N ASP A 388 5.30 -16.34 28.40
CA ASP A 388 4.50 -15.44 29.24
C ASP A 388 3.76 -14.38 28.41
N ALA A 389 4.39 -13.83 27.35
CA ALA A 389 3.70 -12.91 26.45
C ALA A 389 2.56 -13.61 25.70
N LEU A 390 2.78 -14.86 25.27
CA LEU A 390 1.81 -15.63 24.49
C LEU A 390 0.48 -15.83 25.24
N ILE A 391 0.52 -16.11 26.54
CA ILE A 391 -0.69 -16.30 27.36
C ILE A 391 -1.40 -14.99 27.73
N ASN A 392 -0.74 -13.85 27.57
CA ASN A 392 -1.30 -12.53 27.85
C ASN A 392 -1.94 -11.89 26.60
N ILE A 393 -1.99 -12.58 25.47
CA ILE A 393 -2.66 -12.13 24.25
C ILE A 393 -4.01 -12.83 24.15
N HIS A 394 -5.09 -12.06 24.26
CA HIS A 394 -6.47 -12.56 24.16
C HIS A 394 -7.08 -12.10 22.84
N CYS A 395 -7.30 -13.04 21.92
CA CYS A 395 -7.92 -12.79 20.62
C CYS A 395 -8.64 -14.04 20.08
N GLN A 396 -9.45 -13.88 19.03
CA GLN A 396 -10.08 -15.03 18.37
C GLN A 396 -9.09 -15.82 17.51
N GLU A 397 -8.24 -15.15 16.74
CA GLU A 397 -7.26 -15.82 15.89
C GLU A 397 -5.87 -15.23 16.07
N MET A 398 -4.90 -16.07 16.42
CA MET A 398 -3.50 -15.71 16.61
C MET A 398 -2.63 -16.43 15.59
N LEU A 399 -1.86 -15.68 14.82
CA LEU A 399 -0.98 -16.18 13.76
C LEU A 399 0.44 -15.69 14.01
N ILE A 400 1.38 -16.60 14.25
CA ILE A 400 2.78 -16.27 14.50
C ILE A 400 3.67 -16.97 13.48
N TYR A 401 4.42 -16.20 12.69
CA TYR A 401 5.32 -16.77 11.69
C TYR A 401 6.74 -16.91 12.24
N PHE A 402 7.59 -15.90 12.13
CA PHE A 402 8.97 -15.98 12.59
C PHE A 402 9.03 -15.95 14.11
N ASN A 403 9.41 -17.03 14.75
CA ASN A 403 9.39 -17.12 16.21
C ASN A 403 10.55 -17.96 16.75
N LYS A 404 10.75 -17.89 18.07
CA LYS A 404 11.72 -18.72 18.81
C LYS A 404 11.03 -19.74 19.73
N LEU A 405 9.71 -19.91 19.59
CA LEU A 405 8.92 -20.76 20.47
C LEU A 405 9.25 -22.22 20.21
N THR A 406 9.45 -22.96 21.29
CA THR A 406 9.77 -24.38 21.26
C THR A 406 8.50 -25.23 21.46
N CYS A 407 8.63 -26.55 21.26
CA CYS A 407 7.55 -27.49 21.59
C CYS A 407 7.11 -27.36 23.07
N THR A 408 8.03 -27.05 23.98
CA THR A 408 7.74 -26.84 25.40
C THR A 408 6.87 -25.60 25.61
N ASP A 409 7.15 -24.52 24.90
CA ASP A 409 6.40 -23.27 25.02
C ASP A 409 4.97 -23.42 24.50
N ILE A 410 4.80 -24.15 23.39
CA ILE A 410 3.49 -24.50 22.84
C ILE A 410 2.74 -25.46 23.77
N ASN A 411 3.41 -26.44 24.38
CA ASN A 411 2.82 -27.32 25.39
C ASN A 411 2.31 -26.54 26.61
N LEU A 412 3.09 -25.57 27.09
CA LEU A 412 2.67 -24.68 28.18
C LEU A 412 1.43 -23.86 27.80
N PHE A 413 1.38 -23.32 26.57
CA PHE A 413 0.20 -22.64 26.06
C PHE A 413 -1.06 -23.53 26.10
N ILE A 414 -0.96 -24.78 25.58
CA ILE A 414 -2.09 -25.72 25.58
C ILE A 414 -2.58 -26.01 27.01
N LYS A 415 -1.65 -26.27 27.94
CA LYS A 415 -1.97 -26.51 29.35
C LYS A 415 -2.60 -25.29 30.01
N ASN A 416 -2.12 -24.10 29.69
CA ASN A 416 -2.71 -22.86 30.20
C ASN A 416 -4.13 -22.66 29.66
N TRP A 417 -4.37 -22.91 28.36
CA TRP A 417 -5.72 -22.85 27.78
C TRP A 417 -6.68 -23.83 28.46
N MET A 418 -6.23 -25.08 28.71
CA MET A 418 -7.02 -26.10 29.42
C MET A 418 -7.45 -25.68 30.83
N ASN A 419 -6.63 -24.88 31.51
CA ASN A 419 -6.89 -24.40 32.87
C ASN A 419 -7.47 -22.98 32.90
N SER A 420 -7.65 -22.34 31.75
CA SER A 420 -8.20 -20.99 31.63
C SER A 420 -9.72 -21.01 31.46
N ASN A 421 -10.34 -19.83 31.59
CA ASN A 421 -11.72 -19.56 31.22
C ASN A 421 -11.83 -18.83 29.87
N ASP A 422 -10.80 -18.87 29.03
CA ASP A 422 -10.83 -18.21 27.73
C ASP A 422 -11.79 -18.94 26.77
N THR A 423 -12.87 -18.26 26.41
CA THR A 423 -13.88 -18.73 25.45
C THR A 423 -13.88 -17.88 24.17
N LYS A 424 -12.83 -17.09 23.92
CA LYS A 424 -12.68 -16.27 22.71
C LYS A 424 -11.79 -16.93 21.68
N LEU A 425 -10.69 -17.58 22.10
CA LEU A 425 -9.72 -18.17 21.20
C LEU A 425 -10.36 -19.24 20.32
N ARG A 426 -10.32 -19.03 18.99
CA ARG A 426 -10.74 -19.99 17.96
C ARG A 426 -9.55 -20.64 17.26
N VAL A 427 -8.48 -19.89 17.01
CA VAL A 427 -7.32 -20.36 16.25
C VAL A 427 -6.05 -19.83 16.88
N PHE A 428 -5.10 -20.72 17.15
CA PHE A 428 -3.69 -20.39 17.36
C PHE A 428 -2.86 -21.17 16.33
N GLN A 429 -2.15 -20.44 15.49
CA GLN A 429 -1.31 -21.01 14.44
C GLN A 429 0.11 -20.46 14.52
N ILE A 430 1.06 -21.37 14.38
CA ILE A 430 2.47 -21.04 14.42
C ILE A 430 3.23 -21.73 13.29
N ALA A 431 4.06 -20.97 12.58
CA ALA A 431 5.00 -21.55 11.63
C ALA A 431 6.13 -22.23 12.41
N ALA A 432 6.18 -23.55 12.33
CA ALA A 432 7.15 -24.36 13.06
C ALA A 432 7.32 -25.72 12.37
N SER A 433 8.58 -26.15 12.24
CA SER A 433 8.89 -27.55 11.95
C SER A 433 9.20 -28.28 13.25
N PHE A 434 8.41 -29.30 13.53
CA PHE A 434 8.46 -30.06 14.78
C PHE A 434 9.47 -31.21 14.74
N GLY A 435 9.90 -31.64 13.54
CA GLY A 435 10.85 -32.73 13.36
C GLY A 435 10.55 -33.94 14.27
N ASN A 436 11.59 -34.49 14.90
CA ASN A 436 11.46 -35.59 15.88
C ASN A 436 11.11 -35.11 17.30
N TYR A 437 10.75 -33.84 17.51
CA TYR A 437 10.50 -33.28 18.84
C TYR A 437 9.01 -33.26 19.23
N GLN A 438 8.15 -33.91 18.45
CA GLN A 438 6.71 -34.02 18.73
C GLN A 438 6.41 -34.62 20.12
N GLU A 439 7.26 -35.50 20.64
CA GLU A 439 7.11 -36.03 22.01
C GLU A 439 7.06 -34.92 23.06
N LYS A 440 7.87 -33.86 22.90
CA LYS A 440 7.88 -32.73 23.84
C LYS A 440 6.62 -31.88 23.75
N LEU A 441 5.98 -31.82 22.59
CA LEU A 441 4.75 -31.06 22.37
C LEU A 441 3.58 -31.66 23.16
N PHE A 442 3.51 -32.99 23.25
CA PHE A 442 2.40 -33.71 23.88
C PHE A 442 2.67 -34.17 25.32
N ARG A 443 3.88 -33.89 25.84
CA ARG A 443 4.29 -34.34 27.17
C ARG A 443 3.31 -33.91 28.27
N GLY A 444 2.77 -34.89 28.99
CA GLY A 444 1.80 -34.69 30.07
C GLY A 444 0.39 -34.34 29.59
N LEU A 445 0.06 -34.61 28.31
CA LEU A 445 -1.27 -34.47 27.72
C LEU A 445 -1.80 -35.82 27.18
N GLU A 446 -1.02 -36.90 27.32
CA GLU A 446 -1.26 -38.21 26.69
C GLU A 446 -2.64 -38.76 27.06
N ASP A 447 -3.02 -38.67 28.34
CA ASP A 447 -4.31 -39.16 28.82
C ASP A 447 -5.50 -38.29 28.38
N SER A 448 -5.26 -37.04 27.97
CA SER A 448 -6.28 -36.09 27.52
C SER A 448 -6.51 -36.11 26.01
N LEU A 449 -5.51 -36.53 25.24
CA LEU A 449 -5.55 -36.55 23.78
C LEU A 449 -6.42 -37.71 23.28
N ARG A 450 -7.29 -37.41 22.31
CA ARG A 450 -8.17 -38.39 21.65
C ARG A 450 -8.08 -38.24 20.12
N PRO A 451 -8.09 -39.32 19.34
CA PRO A 451 -8.26 -39.22 17.89
C PRO A 451 -9.59 -38.55 17.53
N TRP A 452 -9.67 -38.02 16.31
CA TRP A 452 -10.91 -37.44 15.79
C TRP A 452 -12.10 -38.41 15.87
N ASP A 453 -13.21 -37.93 16.44
CA ASP A 453 -14.49 -38.62 16.47
C ASP A 453 -15.55 -37.80 15.71
N LYS A 454 -16.01 -38.35 14.58
CA LYS A 454 -17.06 -37.76 13.72
C LYS A 454 -18.38 -37.48 14.42
N SER A 455 -18.66 -38.15 15.55
CA SER A 455 -19.86 -37.93 16.36
C SER A 455 -19.73 -36.73 17.29
N LYS A 456 -18.50 -36.34 17.65
CA LYS A 456 -18.23 -35.20 18.52
C LYS A 456 -18.07 -33.89 17.75
N ARG A 457 -17.46 -33.93 16.56
CA ARG A 457 -17.26 -32.74 15.71
C ARG A 457 -17.05 -33.09 14.23
N GLY A 458 -17.25 -32.08 13.38
CA GLY A 458 -17.00 -32.15 11.94
C GLY A 458 -15.51 -32.30 11.57
N PRO A 459 -15.23 -32.65 10.30
CA PRO A 459 -13.87 -32.87 9.81
C PRO A 459 -13.12 -31.58 9.49
N LEU A 460 -13.84 -30.52 9.08
CA LEU A 460 -13.27 -29.28 8.56
C LEU A 460 -13.54 -28.12 9.52
N PHE A 461 -12.52 -27.28 9.72
CA PHE A 461 -12.60 -26.06 10.51
C PHE A 461 -12.41 -24.84 9.61
N GLU A 462 -13.27 -23.82 9.72
CA GLU A 462 -13.12 -22.58 8.95
C GLU A 462 -12.36 -21.49 9.74
N THR A 463 -11.14 -21.17 9.31
CA THR A 463 -10.36 -20.02 9.80
C THR A 463 -10.77 -18.74 9.07
N GLN A 464 -10.27 -17.56 9.47
CA GLN A 464 -10.50 -16.34 8.68
C GLN A 464 -9.90 -16.40 7.28
N ALA A 465 -8.86 -17.19 7.02
CA ALA A 465 -8.19 -17.22 5.73
C ALA A 465 -8.62 -18.39 4.83
N TYR A 466 -8.74 -19.60 5.38
CA TYR A 466 -8.98 -20.84 4.63
C TYR A 466 -9.67 -21.90 5.49
N ALA A 467 -10.12 -22.99 4.88
CA ALA A 467 -10.59 -24.18 5.59
C ALA A 467 -9.41 -25.10 5.95
N LEU A 468 -9.41 -25.63 7.17
CA LEU A 468 -8.40 -26.56 7.69
C LEU A 468 -9.00 -27.95 7.82
N ASP A 469 -8.29 -28.97 7.35
CA ASP A 469 -8.63 -30.37 7.60
C ASP A 469 -8.12 -30.80 8.98
N CYS A 470 -9.04 -31.21 9.84
CA CYS A 470 -8.78 -31.57 11.24
C CYS A 470 -9.02 -33.07 11.51
N GLN A 471 -9.17 -33.90 10.48
CA GLN A 471 -9.43 -35.34 10.63
C GLN A 471 -8.24 -36.11 11.22
N ASN A 472 -7.02 -35.69 10.89
CA ASN A 472 -5.80 -36.29 11.40
C ASN A 472 -5.29 -35.62 12.70
N GLY A 473 -6.01 -34.62 13.20
CA GLY A 473 -5.67 -33.92 14.44
C GLY A 473 -6.06 -34.70 15.69
N LEU A 474 -5.45 -34.34 16.81
CA LEU A 474 -5.77 -34.89 18.13
C LEU A 474 -6.62 -33.91 18.94
N ASP A 475 -7.71 -34.40 19.50
CA ASP A 475 -8.67 -33.62 20.27
C ASP A 475 -8.33 -33.61 21.77
N ILE A 476 -8.57 -32.48 22.42
CA ILE A 476 -8.60 -32.31 23.87
C ILE A 476 -9.95 -31.67 24.22
N GLU A 477 -10.65 -32.25 25.19
CA GLU A 477 -11.90 -31.71 25.72
C GLU A 477 -11.62 -31.00 27.06
N ARG A 478 -11.93 -29.71 27.14
CA ARG A 478 -11.78 -28.91 28.36
C ARG A 478 -12.99 -29.13 29.27
N SER A 479 -12.84 -28.81 30.56
CA SER A 479 -13.87 -29.01 31.60
C SER A 479 -15.21 -28.30 31.33
N ASP A 480 -15.21 -27.23 30.53
CA ASP A 480 -16.41 -26.51 30.09
C ASP A 480 -17.07 -27.12 28.84
N GLY A 481 -16.52 -28.21 28.31
CA GLY A 481 -17.03 -28.91 27.13
C GLY A 481 -16.56 -28.33 25.80
N LEU A 482 -15.69 -27.32 25.78
CA LEU A 482 -15.03 -26.91 24.54
C LEU A 482 -14.04 -27.99 24.09
N ILE A 483 -14.06 -28.27 22.79
CA ILE A 483 -13.11 -29.19 22.16
C ILE A 483 -12.07 -28.34 21.44
N ALA A 484 -10.79 -28.63 21.66
CA ALA A 484 -9.71 -28.13 20.85
C ALA A 484 -9.05 -29.26 20.06
N THR A 485 -8.62 -28.98 18.83
CA THR A 485 -7.88 -29.93 17.99
C THR A 485 -6.48 -29.42 17.71
N LEU A 486 -5.50 -30.29 17.92
CA LEU A 486 -4.09 -30.09 17.63
C LEU A 486 -3.78 -30.75 16.28
N CYS A 487 -3.51 -29.94 15.26
CA CYS A 487 -3.03 -30.38 13.96
C CYS A 487 -1.55 -30.06 13.83
N VAL A 488 -0.72 -31.09 13.66
CA VAL A 488 0.73 -30.94 13.45
C VAL A 488 1.03 -31.30 12.00
N ASP A 489 1.49 -30.31 11.23
CA ASP A 489 2.01 -30.49 9.88
C ASP A 489 3.55 -30.26 9.88
N GLU A 490 4.22 -30.49 8.75
CA GLU A 490 5.67 -30.36 8.61
C GLU A 490 6.19 -28.93 8.88
N SER A 491 5.36 -27.92 8.60
CA SER A 491 5.72 -26.50 8.65
C SER A 491 4.82 -25.63 9.53
N VAL A 492 3.68 -26.15 9.98
CA VAL A 492 2.69 -25.40 10.76
C VAL A 492 2.12 -26.26 11.87
N PHE A 493 1.98 -25.68 13.06
CA PHE A 493 1.09 -26.20 14.09
C PHE A 493 -0.16 -25.35 14.18
N SER A 494 -1.30 -26.02 14.22
CA SER A 494 -2.60 -25.39 14.44
C SER A 494 -3.25 -25.96 15.69
N PHE A 495 -3.67 -25.07 16.57
CA PHE A 495 -4.54 -25.34 17.70
C PHE A 495 -5.87 -24.62 17.45
N VAL A 496 -6.94 -25.38 17.18
CA VAL A 496 -8.25 -24.82 16.83
C VAL A 496 -9.30 -25.20 17.86
N VAL A 497 -10.15 -24.26 18.27
CA VAL A 497 -11.17 -24.46 19.30
C VAL A 497 -12.56 -24.40 18.69
N TRP A 498 -13.30 -25.51 18.82
CA TRP A 498 -14.61 -25.71 18.23
C TRP A 498 -15.70 -25.06 19.08
N HIS A 499 -16.05 -23.82 18.72
CA HIS A 499 -17.22 -23.11 19.29
C HIS A 499 -18.52 -23.57 18.64
N ASP A 500 -18.45 -23.92 17.37
CA ASP A 500 -19.45 -24.71 16.66
C ASP A 500 -18.78 -26.04 16.29
N ARG A 501 -19.36 -27.15 16.76
CA ARG A 501 -18.81 -28.49 16.53
C ARG A 501 -19.07 -28.99 15.11
N PHE A 502 -20.06 -28.45 14.41
CA PHE A 502 -20.44 -28.87 13.06
C PHE A 502 -20.68 -27.66 12.15
N PRO A 503 -19.63 -26.84 11.90
CA PRO A 503 -19.79 -25.60 11.14
C PRO A 503 -20.10 -25.89 9.67
N GLN A 504 -20.88 -24.99 9.06
CA GLN A 504 -20.97 -24.93 7.60
C GLN A 504 -19.69 -24.29 7.06
N VAL A 505 -18.89 -25.07 6.35
CA VAL A 505 -17.62 -24.60 5.76
C VAL A 505 -17.89 -24.09 4.34
N THR A 506 -17.53 -22.83 4.11
CA THR A 506 -17.67 -22.12 2.84
C THR A 506 -16.33 -21.87 2.15
N LYS A 507 -15.24 -21.83 2.92
CA LYS A 507 -13.89 -21.63 2.39
C LYS A 507 -13.30 -22.91 1.83
N GLN A 508 -12.41 -22.74 0.87
CA GLN A 508 -11.65 -23.84 0.30
C GLN A 508 -10.45 -24.20 1.19
N LEU A 509 -10.01 -25.45 1.08
CA LEU A 509 -8.71 -25.87 1.59
C LEU A 509 -7.61 -25.04 0.90
N PRO A 510 -6.49 -24.73 1.57
CA PRO A 510 -5.41 -23.99 0.97
C PRO A 510 -4.90 -24.70 -0.29
N SER A 511 -4.59 -23.92 -1.32
CA SER A 511 -4.00 -24.47 -2.54
C SER A 511 -2.62 -25.07 -2.25
N VAL A 512 -2.19 -26.04 -3.07
CA VAL A 512 -0.83 -26.62 -2.97
C VAL A 512 0.24 -25.52 -3.04
N GLU A 513 0.01 -24.47 -3.83
CA GLU A 513 0.89 -23.31 -3.95
C GLU A 513 0.96 -22.47 -2.67
N GLU A 514 -0.17 -22.23 -1.99
CA GLU A 514 -0.18 -21.53 -0.70
C GLU A 514 0.49 -22.35 0.41
N SER A 515 0.27 -23.67 0.43
CA SER A 515 0.96 -24.58 1.35
C SER A 515 2.48 -24.54 1.13
N LEU A 516 2.91 -24.65 -0.14
CA LEU A 516 4.31 -24.52 -0.53
C LEU A 516 4.89 -23.15 -0.21
N ARG A 517 4.11 -22.07 -0.31
CA ARG A 517 4.56 -20.72 0.04
C ARG A 517 4.79 -20.58 1.55
N VAL A 518 3.93 -21.16 2.38
CA VAL A 518 4.11 -21.18 3.84
C VAL A 518 5.31 -22.06 4.21
N GLN A 519 5.49 -23.21 3.57
CA GLN A 519 6.67 -24.07 3.72
C GLN A 519 7.96 -23.36 3.27
N PHE A 520 7.94 -22.71 2.11
CA PHE A 520 9.05 -21.94 1.55
C PHE A 520 9.43 -20.78 2.45
N LEU A 521 8.46 -19.98 2.92
CA LEU A 521 8.71 -18.95 3.93
C LEU A 521 9.32 -19.60 5.18
N THR A 522 8.72 -20.64 5.75
CA THR A 522 9.26 -21.30 6.95
C THR A 522 10.70 -21.80 6.77
N ALA A 523 11.06 -22.31 5.59
CA ALA A 523 12.41 -22.78 5.26
C ALA A 523 13.39 -21.64 4.95
N PHE A 524 13.02 -20.71 4.06
CA PHE A 524 13.80 -19.53 3.67
C PHE A 524 14.14 -18.64 4.87
N LEU A 525 13.25 -18.57 5.85
CA LEU A 525 13.39 -17.72 7.02
C LEU A 525 14.20 -18.35 8.16
N ARG A 526 14.49 -19.66 8.06
CA ARG A 526 15.42 -20.39 8.94
C ARG A 526 16.84 -20.47 8.34
N SER A 527 17.03 -19.96 7.13
CA SER A 527 18.31 -20.00 6.45
C SER A 527 19.31 -19.04 7.12
N PRO A 528 20.56 -19.46 7.39
CA PRO A 528 21.62 -18.58 7.89
C PRO A 528 21.88 -17.36 7.01
N GLU A 529 21.59 -17.48 5.71
CA GLU A 529 21.80 -16.45 4.68
C GLU A 529 20.86 -15.25 4.88
N TRP A 530 19.59 -15.48 5.23
CA TRP A 530 18.68 -14.38 5.62
C TRP A 530 19.17 -13.67 6.90
N TYR A 531 19.70 -14.44 7.84
CA TYR A 531 20.27 -13.91 9.09
C TYR A 531 21.46 -12.97 8.87
N GLN A 532 22.26 -13.22 7.83
CA GLN A 532 23.32 -12.31 7.42
C GLN A 532 22.81 -11.15 6.57
N ALA A 533 21.80 -11.38 5.70
CA ALA A 533 21.26 -10.36 4.81
C ALA A 533 20.45 -9.27 5.52
N MET A 534 19.85 -9.55 6.68
CA MET A 534 19.13 -8.56 7.50
C MET A 534 20.02 -7.83 8.51
N LYS A 535 21.23 -8.33 8.74
CA LYS A 535 22.18 -7.77 9.72
C LYS A 535 23.16 -6.79 9.08
N ASN A 536 23.32 -6.87 7.76
CA ASN A 536 24.05 -5.95 6.91
C ASN A 536 23.05 -5.07 6.15
#